data_AF-A0A8T7HGG5-F1
#
_entry.id   AF-A0A8T7HGG5-F1
#
_cell.length_a   1.000
_cell.length_b   1.000
_cell.length_c   1.000
_cell.angle_alpha   90.00
_cell.angle_beta   90.00
_cell.angle_gamma   90.00
#
_symmetry.space_group_name_H-M   'P 1'
#
loop_
_entity.id
_entity.type
_entity.pdbx_description
1 polymer ?
#
loop_
_entity_poly.entity_id
_entity_poly.type
_entity_poly.pdbx_seq_one_letter_code
_entity_poly.pdbx_strand_id
1 'polypeptide(L)'
;MGNLIDYIQKQLWKGRKREDIEESLLGSGYKKDAIGYAFQHLDKKHLEKHANIKFILIVLTILGVIIVAYFAYSNVFPREMIPEEILALRVTSANEIENYKQALNTNDVSLCEQTGENKNLCLAIITKDISKCDSVSIKSIDACIFDVAVKSENMDYCEQANRLKGNCYFYFATLTGDKTLCEKTGFAKNRCVEIIES
;
A
#
# COMPACT_ATOMS: atom_id res chain seq x y z
N MET A 1 27.76 20.42 43.60
CA MET A 1 28.25 19.28 42.79
C MET A 1 28.08 19.47 41.29
N GLY A 2 27.04 20.15 40.78
CA GLY A 2 26.85 20.37 39.32
C GLY A 2 28.08 20.94 38.59
N ASN A 3 28.73 21.96 39.18
CA ASN A 3 29.91 22.59 38.58
C ASN A 3 31.11 21.63 38.38
N LEU A 4 31.24 20.61 39.23
CA LEU A 4 32.30 19.59 39.11
C LEU A 4 32.00 18.60 37.96
N ILE A 5 30.74 18.15 37.87
CA ILE A 5 30.30 17.23 36.81
C ILE A 5 30.44 17.90 35.44
N ASP A 6 30.01 19.17 35.32
CA ASP A 6 30.11 19.94 34.09
C ASP A 6 31.57 20.17 33.67
N TYR A 7 32.45 20.46 34.63
CA TYR A 7 33.88 20.59 34.38
C TYR A 7 34.49 19.29 33.86
N ILE A 8 34.24 18.16 34.55
CA ILE A 8 34.74 16.84 34.15
C ILE A 8 34.23 16.48 32.76
N GLN A 9 32.93 16.66 32.52
CA GLN A 9 32.31 16.40 31.21
C GLN A 9 32.99 17.24 30.10
N LYS A 10 33.25 18.53 30.36
CA LYS A 10 33.92 19.42 29.41
C LYS A 10 35.36 18.98 29.12
N GLN A 11 36.10 18.47 30.10
CA GLN A 11 37.46 17.98 29.88
C GLN A 11 37.50 16.66 29.13
N LEU A 12 36.57 15.74 29.43
CA LEU A 12 36.39 14.50 28.66
C LEU A 12 36.06 14.80 27.20
N TRP A 13 35.22 15.81 26.94
CA TRP A 13 34.91 16.27 25.59
C TRP A 13 36.10 16.88 24.85
N LYS A 14 37.09 17.41 25.58
CA LYS A 14 38.37 17.86 25.01
C LYS A 14 39.35 16.70 24.78
N GLY A 15 38.95 15.45 25.05
CA GLY A 15 39.79 14.27 24.88
C GLY A 15 40.85 14.08 25.97
N ARG A 16 40.75 14.77 27.11
CA ARG A 16 41.65 14.50 28.24
C ARG A 16 41.35 13.14 28.84
N LYS A 17 42.40 12.41 29.25
CA LYS A 17 42.25 11.12 29.92
C LYS A 17 41.67 11.31 31.33
N ARG A 18 40.99 10.28 31.82
CA ARG A 18 40.29 10.29 33.11
C ARG A 18 41.27 10.52 34.26
N GLU A 19 42.43 9.89 34.16
CA GLU A 19 43.52 9.95 35.13
C GLU A 19 44.08 11.38 35.26
N ASP A 20 44.33 12.05 34.12
CA ASP A 20 44.83 13.43 34.09
C ASP A 20 43.84 14.42 34.72
N ILE A 21 42.54 14.18 34.53
CA ILE A 21 41.47 15.00 35.11
C ILE A 21 41.38 14.75 36.62
N GLU A 22 41.46 13.50 37.06
CA GLU A 22 41.45 13.12 38.48
C GLU A 22 42.65 13.73 39.22
N GLU A 23 43.85 13.59 38.66
CA GLU A 23 45.09 14.16 39.22
C GLU A 23 45.00 15.69 39.33
N SER A 24 44.54 16.38 38.28
CA SER A 24 44.36 17.84 38.29
C SER A 24 43.35 18.31 39.34
N LEU A 25 42.28 17.56 39.57
CA LEU A 25 41.25 17.90 40.56
C LEU A 25 41.73 17.61 41.99
N LEU A 26 42.44 16.52 42.22
CA LEU A 26 43.09 16.22 43.50
C LEU A 26 44.10 17.33 43.87
N GLY A 27 44.93 17.76 42.91
CA GLY A 27 45.86 18.87 43.09
C GLY A 27 45.18 20.22 43.37
N SER A 28 43.91 20.37 42.97
CA SER A 28 43.09 21.55 43.25
C SER A 28 42.30 21.45 44.58
N GLY A 29 42.51 20.40 45.37
CA GLY A 29 41.90 20.20 46.69
C GLY A 29 40.53 19.51 46.70
N TYR A 30 40.07 18.94 45.58
CA TYR A 30 38.84 18.15 45.56
C TYR A 30 39.06 16.79 46.23
N LYS A 31 38.07 16.31 46.98
CA LYS A 31 38.12 14.98 47.61
C LYS A 31 37.93 13.87 46.57
N LYS A 32 38.66 12.76 46.74
CA LYS A 32 38.66 11.62 45.80
C LYS A 32 37.29 10.97 45.63
N ASP A 33 36.52 10.85 46.70
CA ASP A 33 35.14 10.33 46.71
C ASP A 33 34.20 11.18 45.85
N ALA A 34 34.30 12.51 45.93
CA ALA A 34 33.50 13.43 45.13
C ALA A 34 33.83 13.33 43.63
N ILE A 35 35.11 13.15 43.28
CA ILE A 35 35.56 12.93 41.89
C ILE A 35 35.02 11.59 41.38
N GLY A 36 35.17 10.52 42.16
CA GLY A 36 34.68 9.19 41.83
C GLY A 36 33.16 9.17 41.58
N TYR A 37 32.39 9.82 42.46
CA TYR A 37 30.95 9.97 42.29
C TYR A 37 30.60 10.73 41.00
N ALA A 38 31.31 11.81 40.69
CA ALA A 38 31.06 12.59 39.48
C ALA A 38 31.31 11.78 38.19
N PHE A 39 32.38 10.98 38.14
CA PHE A 39 32.60 10.08 37.01
C PHE A 39 31.55 8.97 36.92
N GLN A 40 31.19 8.34 38.03
CA GLN A 40 30.15 7.31 38.05
C GLN A 40 28.80 7.86 37.54
N HIS A 41 28.48 9.10 37.90
CA HIS A 41 27.28 9.78 37.41
C HIS A 41 27.33 10.03 35.89
N LEU A 42 28.49 10.43 35.36
CA LEU A 42 28.69 10.62 33.91
C LEU A 42 28.61 9.30 33.14
N ASP A 43 29.21 8.22 33.66
CA ASP A 43 29.19 6.89 33.05
C ASP A 43 27.74 6.37 32.92
N LYS A 44 26.92 6.53 33.98
CA LYS A 44 25.50 6.15 33.96
C LYS A 44 24.71 6.93 32.90
N LYS A 45 24.88 8.26 32.86
CA LYS A 45 24.18 9.13 31.90
C LYS A 45 24.57 8.81 30.46
N HIS A 46 25.84 8.46 30.23
CA HIS A 46 26.32 8.06 28.91
C HIS A 46 25.70 6.72 28.47
N LEU A 47 25.64 5.73 29.37
CA LEU A 47 24.99 4.44 29.10
C LEU A 47 23.51 4.58 28.72
N GLU A 48 22.76 5.42 29.44
CA GLU A 48 21.35 5.70 29.14
C GLU A 48 21.16 6.33 27.75
N LYS A 49 22.04 7.25 27.34
CA LYS A 49 21.99 7.86 26.00
C LYS A 49 22.26 6.84 24.88
N HIS A 50 23.23 5.94 25.07
CA HIS A 50 23.56 4.92 24.07
C HIS A 50 22.47 3.85 23.93
N ALA A 51 21.79 3.49 25.02
CA ALA A 51 20.66 2.56 24.98
C ALA A 51 19.53 3.11 24.08
N ASN A 52 19.17 4.39 24.24
CA ASN A 52 18.13 5.03 23.43
C ASN A 52 18.50 5.11 21.94
N ILE A 53 19.76 5.43 21.62
CA ILE A 53 20.22 5.49 20.22
C ILE A 53 20.15 4.11 19.56
N LYS A 54 20.58 3.04 20.24
CA LYS A 54 20.49 1.67 19.71
C LYS A 54 19.04 1.25 19.46
N PHE A 55 18.13 1.58 20.38
CA PHE A 55 16.70 1.29 20.21
C PHE A 55 16.12 2.00 18.98
N ILE A 56 16.42 3.29 18.79
CA ILE A 56 15.97 4.06 17.62
C ILE A 56 16.48 3.43 16.32
N LEU A 57 17.75 3.01 16.26
CA LEU A 57 18.30 2.36 15.07
C LEU A 57 17.61 1.03 14.75
N ILE A 58 17.30 0.22 15.77
CA ILE A 58 16.55 -1.03 15.60
C ILE A 58 15.15 -0.75 15.02
N VAL A 59 14.42 0.22 15.57
CA VAL A 59 13.08 0.57 15.06
C VAL A 59 13.13 1.03 13.59
N LEU A 60 14.10 1.88 13.23
CA LEU A 60 14.26 2.34 11.85
C LEU A 60 14.58 1.21 10.87
N THR A 61 15.41 0.24 11.27
CA THR A 61 15.71 -0.92 10.42
C THR A 61 14.48 -1.80 10.19
N ILE A 62 13.67 -2.05 11.23
CA ILE A 62 12.42 -2.80 11.11
C ILE A 62 11.44 -2.08 10.16
N LEU A 63 11.26 -0.77 10.33
CA LEU A 63 10.40 0.03 9.44
C LEU A 63 10.88 -0.01 7.99
N GLY A 64 12.20 0.07 7.75
CA GLY A 64 12.78 -0.06 6.41
C GLY A 64 12.47 -1.40 5.76
N VAL A 65 12.59 -2.50 6.51
CA VAL A 65 12.24 -3.86 6.03
C VAL A 65 10.75 -3.95 5.68
N ILE A 66 9.86 -3.40 6.52
CA ILE A 66 8.41 -3.39 6.27
C ILE A 66 8.09 -2.61 4.99
N ILE A 67 8.70 -1.44 4.79
CA ILE A 67 8.48 -0.61 3.59
C ILE A 67 8.95 -1.35 2.32
N VAL A 68 10.12 -1.98 2.35
CA VAL A 68 10.64 -2.75 1.22
C VAL A 68 9.77 -3.96 0.93
N ALA A 69 9.33 -4.68 1.96
CA ALA A 69 8.41 -5.81 1.81
C ALA A 69 7.06 -5.38 1.23
N TYR A 70 6.50 -4.25 1.70
CA TYR A 70 5.28 -3.67 1.14
C TYR A 70 5.44 -3.30 -0.33
N PHE A 71 6.58 -2.68 -0.69
CA PHE A 71 6.87 -2.31 -2.07
C PHE A 71 7.09 -3.55 -2.96
N ALA A 72 7.78 -4.57 -2.48
CA ALA A 72 7.92 -5.83 -3.18
C ALA A 72 6.55 -6.50 -3.39
N TYR A 73 5.72 -6.54 -2.33
CA TYR A 73 4.38 -7.10 -2.40
C TYR A 73 3.50 -6.35 -3.41
N SER A 74 3.49 -5.02 -3.39
CA SER A 74 2.65 -4.22 -4.29
C SER A 74 3.10 -4.26 -5.76
N ASN A 75 4.37 -4.54 -6.04
CA ASN A 75 4.89 -4.69 -7.40
C ASN A 75 4.83 -6.14 -7.92
N VAL A 76 4.96 -7.14 -7.04
CA VAL A 76 4.94 -8.57 -7.41
C VAL A 76 3.53 -9.13 -7.44
N PHE A 77 2.69 -8.75 -6.48
CA PHE A 77 1.26 -8.98 -6.55
C PHE A 77 0.64 -7.74 -7.18
N PRO A 78 0.36 -7.73 -8.50
CA PRO A 78 -0.65 -6.81 -8.98
C PRO A 78 -1.86 -7.06 -8.08
N ARG A 79 -2.25 -6.02 -7.31
CA ARG A 79 -3.44 -6.05 -6.45
C ARG A 79 -4.47 -6.87 -7.21
N GLU A 80 -4.98 -7.92 -6.59
CA GLU A 80 -6.22 -8.54 -7.06
C GLU A 80 -7.12 -7.41 -7.49
N MET A 81 -7.49 -7.45 -8.75
CA MET A 81 -8.14 -6.39 -9.47
C MET A 81 -9.56 -6.33 -8.92
N ILE A 82 -9.73 -5.82 -7.70
CA ILE A 82 -11.04 -5.58 -7.12
C ILE A 82 -11.65 -4.48 -7.98
N PRO A 83 -12.79 -4.72 -8.66
CA PRO A 83 -13.41 -3.75 -9.57
C PRO A 83 -13.83 -2.43 -8.90
N GLU A 84 -13.74 -2.31 -7.57
CA GLU A 84 -14.18 -1.10 -6.86
C GLU A 84 -13.37 0.16 -7.20
N GLU A 85 -12.07 0.06 -7.50
CA GLU A 85 -11.28 1.23 -7.92
C GLU A 85 -11.57 1.66 -9.37
N ILE A 86 -12.15 0.79 -10.21
CA ILE A 86 -12.60 1.17 -11.56
C ILE A 86 -13.89 1.99 -11.49
N LEU A 87 -14.76 1.71 -10.52
CA LEU A 87 -15.97 2.51 -10.27
C LEU A 87 -15.63 3.93 -9.73
N ALA A 88 -14.47 4.10 -9.10
CA ALA A 88 -14.08 5.34 -8.42
C ALA A 88 -13.38 6.38 -9.33
N LEU A 89 -13.07 6.06 -10.59
CA LEU A 89 -12.13 6.89 -11.36
C LEU A 89 -12.73 8.12 -12.07
N ARG A 90 -14.00 8.43 -11.84
CA ARG A 90 -14.59 9.76 -12.04
C ARG A 90 -15.71 9.96 -11.03
N VAL A 91 -15.40 10.61 -9.91
CA VAL A 91 -16.36 10.92 -8.85
C VAL A 91 -17.38 11.93 -9.36
N THR A 92 -18.40 11.36 -9.95
CA THR A 92 -19.77 11.85 -9.99
C THR A 92 -20.29 11.75 -8.54
N SER A 93 -21.13 12.69 -8.10
CA SER A 93 -21.57 12.90 -6.71
C SER A 93 -21.94 11.61 -5.95
N ALA A 94 -21.85 11.61 -4.61
CA ALA A 94 -22.22 10.44 -3.80
C ALA A 94 -23.62 9.88 -4.13
N ASN A 95 -24.56 10.75 -4.50
CA ASN A 95 -25.91 10.40 -4.91
C ASN A 95 -25.94 9.61 -6.24
N GLU A 96 -25.12 9.97 -7.22
CA GLU A 96 -25.04 9.24 -8.50
C GLU A 96 -24.42 7.85 -8.32
N ILE A 97 -23.47 7.69 -7.40
CA ILE A 97 -22.90 6.38 -7.04
C ILE A 97 -23.98 5.51 -6.39
N GLU A 98 -24.76 6.07 -5.47
CA GLU A 98 -25.86 5.35 -4.82
C GLU A 98 -26.94 4.93 -5.83
N ASN A 99 -27.35 5.85 -6.71
CA ASN A 99 -28.28 5.56 -7.80
C ASN A 99 -27.75 4.48 -8.74
N TYR A 100 -26.47 4.51 -9.10
CA TYR A 100 -25.85 3.50 -9.95
C TYR A 100 -25.87 2.12 -9.29
N LYS A 101 -25.46 2.04 -8.02
CA LYS A 101 -25.51 0.78 -7.24
C LYS A 101 -26.94 0.26 -7.13
N GLN A 102 -27.90 1.14 -6.85
CA GLN A 102 -29.30 0.78 -6.76
C GLN A 102 -29.83 0.26 -8.09
N ALA A 103 -29.52 0.95 -9.20
CA ALA A 103 -29.90 0.54 -10.56
C ALA A 103 -29.41 -0.88 -10.89
N LEU A 104 -28.13 -1.18 -10.60
CA LEU A 104 -27.56 -2.51 -10.86
C LEU A 104 -28.16 -3.61 -9.99
N ASN A 105 -28.53 -3.29 -8.74
CA ASN A 105 -29.13 -4.24 -7.81
C ASN A 105 -30.60 -4.53 -8.14
N THR A 106 -31.36 -3.52 -8.57
CA THR A 106 -32.78 -3.65 -8.90
C THR A 106 -33.04 -3.93 -10.38
N ASN A 107 -32.02 -3.84 -11.23
CA ASN A 107 -32.13 -3.78 -12.69
C ASN A 107 -33.10 -2.69 -13.18
N ASP A 108 -33.20 -1.58 -12.45
CA ASP A 108 -34.07 -0.46 -12.79
C ASP A 108 -33.36 0.55 -13.69
N VAL A 109 -33.68 0.48 -14.98
CA VAL A 109 -33.16 1.37 -16.03
C VAL A 109 -33.44 2.85 -15.74
N SER A 110 -34.54 3.17 -15.03
CA SER A 110 -34.89 4.56 -14.73
C SER A 110 -33.92 5.21 -13.75
N LEU A 111 -33.26 4.42 -12.90
CA LEU A 111 -32.21 4.91 -12.01
C LEU A 111 -30.92 5.25 -12.76
N CYS A 112 -30.64 4.62 -13.91
CA CYS A 112 -29.48 4.94 -14.73
C CYS A 112 -29.51 6.38 -15.27
N GLU A 113 -30.70 6.94 -15.51
CA GLU A 113 -30.87 8.34 -15.92
C GLU A 113 -30.33 9.32 -14.86
N GLN A 114 -30.26 8.88 -13.60
CA GLN A 114 -29.82 9.68 -12.46
C GLN A 114 -28.34 9.47 -12.09
N THR A 115 -27.55 8.84 -12.98
CA THR A 115 -26.13 8.51 -12.75
C THR A 115 -25.13 9.41 -13.49
N GLY A 116 -25.63 10.48 -14.13
CA GLY A 116 -24.80 11.47 -14.81
C GLY A 116 -23.95 10.89 -15.93
N GLU A 117 -22.63 11.08 -15.87
CA GLU A 117 -21.69 10.55 -16.87
C GLU A 117 -21.71 9.01 -16.97
N ASN A 118 -22.16 8.32 -15.91
CA ASN A 118 -22.23 6.86 -15.87
C ASN A 118 -23.52 6.29 -16.47
N LYS A 119 -24.42 7.14 -17.00
CA LYS A 119 -25.70 6.70 -17.58
C LYS A 119 -25.51 5.61 -18.61
N ASN A 120 -24.62 5.81 -19.60
CA ASN A 120 -24.43 4.84 -20.68
C ASN A 120 -23.82 3.53 -20.19
N LEU A 121 -22.91 3.58 -19.21
CA LEU A 121 -22.34 2.40 -18.57
C LEU A 121 -23.42 1.61 -17.82
N CYS A 122 -24.23 2.29 -17.02
CA CYS A 122 -25.35 1.69 -16.28
C CYS A 122 -26.34 1.02 -17.23
N LEU A 123 -26.73 1.73 -18.29
CA LEU A 123 -27.63 1.20 -19.31
C LEU A 123 -27.03 -0.04 -19.98
N ALA A 124 -25.76 0.02 -20.42
CA ALA A 124 -25.08 -1.10 -21.06
C ALA A 124 -25.15 -2.38 -20.22
N ILE A 125 -24.85 -2.28 -18.93
CA ILE A 125 -24.81 -3.42 -18.01
C ILE A 125 -26.21 -3.99 -17.75
N ILE A 126 -27.19 -3.14 -17.44
CA ILE A 126 -28.56 -3.61 -17.13
C ILE A 126 -29.21 -4.21 -18.37
N THR A 127 -29.09 -3.56 -19.53
CA THR A 127 -29.68 -4.05 -20.78
C THR A 127 -28.84 -5.11 -21.47
N LYS A 128 -27.63 -5.40 -20.97
CA LYS A 128 -26.67 -6.34 -21.55
C LYS A 128 -26.32 -6.00 -23.01
N ASP A 129 -26.34 -4.72 -23.34
CA ASP A 129 -26.15 -4.20 -24.70
C ASP A 129 -24.79 -3.52 -24.83
N ILE A 130 -23.85 -4.23 -25.45
CA ILE A 130 -22.48 -3.76 -25.64
C ILE A 130 -22.39 -2.52 -26.52
N SER A 131 -23.38 -2.27 -27.40
CA SER A 131 -23.38 -1.06 -28.24
C SER A 131 -23.51 0.22 -27.43
N LYS A 132 -24.03 0.15 -26.20
CA LYS A 132 -24.06 1.29 -25.26
C LYS A 132 -22.68 1.65 -24.72
N CYS A 133 -21.71 0.73 -24.77
CA CYS A 133 -20.33 1.00 -24.36
C CYS A 133 -19.62 1.98 -25.31
N ASP A 134 -20.04 2.10 -26.57
CA ASP A 134 -19.45 3.04 -27.53
C ASP A 134 -19.60 4.51 -27.10
N SER A 135 -20.60 4.80 -26.26
CA SER A 135 -20.88 6.12 -25.73
C SER A 135 -20.29 6.37 -24.34
N VAL A 136 -19.47 5.43 -23.85
CA VAL A 136 -18.71 5.56 -22.60
C VAL A 136 -17.35 6.18 -22.91
N SER A 137 -16.72 6.82 -21.92
CA SER A 137 -15.39 7.42 -22.12
C SER A 137 -14.38 6.38 -22.63
N ILE A 138 -13.47 6.78 -23.51
CA ILE A 138 -12.43 5.89 -24.10
C ILE A 138 -11.64 5.13 -23.02
N LYS A 139 -11.43 5.74 -21.85
CA LYS A 139 -10.72 5.10 -20.73
C LYS A 139 -11.51 3.99 -20.04
N SER A 140 -12.83 3.95 -20.24
CA SER A 140 -13.77 3.06 -19.54
C SER A 140 -14.50 2.10 -20.50
N ILE A 141 -14.25 2.17 -21.81
CA ILE A 141 -14.91 1.30 -22.80
C ILE A 141 -14.61 -0.19 -22.54
N ASP A 142 -13.35 -0.53 -22.27
CA ASP A 142 -12.95 -1.91 -21.99
C ASP A 142 -13.60 -2.45 -20.70
N ALA A 143 -13.76 -1.58 -19.68
CA ALA A 143 -14.42 -1.94 -18.43
C ALA A 143 -15.92 -2.15 -18.64
N CYS A 144 -16.56 -1.28 -19.43
CA CYS A 144 -17.95 -1.45 -19.83
C CYS A 144 -18.18 -2.79 -20.54
N ILE A 145 -17.33 -3.10 -21.53
CA ILE A 145 -17.40 -4.37 -22.28
C ILE A 145 -17.24 -5.57 -21.33
N PHE A 146 -16.26 -5.51 -20.42
CA PHE A 146 -16.04 -6.55 -19.42
C PHE A 146 -17.28 -6.75 -18.52
N ASP A 147 -17.83 -5.68 -17.94
CA ASP A 147 -18.99 -5.76 -17.05
C ASP A 147 -20.22 -6.29 -17.78
N VAL A 148 -20.43 -5.87 -19.04
CA VAL A 148 -21.51 -6.39 -19.89
C VAL A 148 -21.29 -7.88 -20.19
N ALA A 149 -20.07 -8.31 -20.51
CA ALA A 149 -19.73 -9.71 -20.73
C ALA A 149 -20.05 -10.56 -19.50
N VAL A 150 -19.60 -10.14 -18.32
CA VAL A 150 -19.85 -10.81 -17.04
C VAL A 150 -21.35 -10.88 -16.74
N LYS A 151 -22.05 -9.74 -16.80
CA LYS A 151 -23.50 -9.67 -16.46
C LYS A 151 -24.37 -10.44 -17.45
N SER A 152 -23.95 -10.53 -18.71
CA SER A 152 -24.64 -11.29 -19.76
C SER A 152 -24.23 -12.76 -19.83
N GLU A 153 -23.19 -13.15 -19.10
CA GLU A 153 -22.55 -14.47 -19.20
C GLU A 153 -22.13 -14.81 -20.65
N ASN A 154 -21.83 -13.78 -21.46
CA ASN A 154 -21.44 -13.94 -22.85
C ASN A 154 -19.94 -13.66 -23.03
N MET A 155 -19.14 -14.72 -23.07
CA MET A 155 -17.69 -14.63 -23.25
C MET A 155 -17.26 -14.09 -24.62
N ASP A 156 -18.13 -14.10 -25.63
CA ASP A 156 -17.78 -13.58 -26.96
C ASP A 156 -17.59 -12.07 -26.93
N TYR A 157 -18.20 -11.38 -25.96
CA TYR A 157 -17.96 -9.96 -25.72
C TYR A 157 -16.52 -9.67 -25.26
N CYS A 158 -15.81 -10.64 -24.68
CA CYS A 158 -14.40 -10.47 -24.34
C CYS A 158 -13.52 -10.21 -25.59
N GLU A 159 -13.91 -10.70 -26.78
CA GLU A 159 -13.17 -10.42 -28.02
C GLU A 159 -13.19 -8.94 -28.41
N GLN A 160 -14.20 -8.18 -27.94
CA GLN A 160 -14.37 -6.76 -28.24
C GLN A 160 -13.61 -5.85 -27.27
N ALA A 161 -13.21 -6.36 -26.10
CA ALA A 161 -12.34 -5.64 -25.18
C ALA A 161 -10.94 -5.52 -25.79
N ASN A 162 -10.29 -4.39 -25.61
CA ASN A 162 -8.91 -4.18 -26.03
C ASN A 162 -7.94 -4.60 -24.91
N ARG A 163 -7.69 -3.70 -23.95
CA ARG A 163 -6.69 -3.90 -22.90
C ARG A 163 -7.12 -4.92 -21.85
N LEU A 164 -8.43 -5.07 -21.63
CA LEU A 164 -8.99 -5.99 -20.63
C LEU A 164 -9.41 -7.35 -21.20
N LYS A 165 -9.13 -7.63 -22.49
CA LYS A 165 -9.46 -8.92 -23.13
C LYS A 165 -8.95 -10.11 -22.33
N GLY A 166 -7.67 -10.09 -21.95
CA GLY A 166 -7.06 -11.19 -21.19
C GLY A 166 -7.70 -11.40 -19.83
N ASN A 167 -8.08 -10.30 -19.15
CA ASN A 167 -8.75 -10.34 -17.85
C ASN A 167 -10.18 -10.85 -17.96
N CYS A 168 -10.87 -10.50 -19.04
CA CYS A 168 -12.21 -11.00 -19.35
C CYS A 168 -12.20 -12.53 -19.49
N TYR A 169 -11.27 -13.07 -20.30
CA TYR A 169 -11.12 -14.53 -20.39
C TYR A 169 -10.67 -15.18 -19.11
N PHE A 170 -9.81 -14.52 -18.34
CA PHE A 170 -9.35 -15.05 -17.05
C PHE A 170 -10.53 -15.25 -16.10
N TYR A 171 -11.43 -14.26 -15.99
CA TYR A 171 -12.63 -14.36 -15.17
C TYR A 171 -13.48 -15.58 -15.56
N PHE A 172 -13.80 -15.73 -16.85
CA PHE A 172 -14.60 -16.85 -17.33
C PHE A 172 -13.90 -18.20 -17.15
N ALA A 173 -12.59 -18.27 -17.36
CA ALA A 173 -11.80 -19.48 -17.12
C ALA A 173 -11.90 -19.92 -15.66
N THR A 174 -11.72 -18.99 -14.71
CA THR A 174 -11.83 -19.29 -13.27
C THR A 174 -13.25 -19.62 -12.83
N LEU A 175 -14.26 -18.96 -13.41
CA LEU A 175 -15.66 -19.17 -13.06
C LEU A 175 -16.17 -20.55 -13.54
N THR A 176 -15.75 -20.96 -14.74
CA THR A 176 -16.21 -22.19 -15.39
C THR A 176 -15.30 -23.40 -15.12
N GLY A 177 -14.06 -23.16 -14.67
CA GLY A 177 -13.02 -24.19 -14.61
C GLY A 177 -12.49 -24.62 -15.98
N ASP A 178 -12.82 -23.91 -17.06
CA ASP A 178 -12.37 -24.24 -18.40
C ASP A 178 -10.94 -23.74 -18.66
N LYS A 179 -9.98 -24.66 -18.51
CA LYS A 179 -8.56 -24.40 -18.78
C LYS A 179 -8.28 -23.94 -20.21
N THR A 180 -9.13 -24.28 -21.19
CA THR A 180 -8.92 -23.87 -22.58
C THR A 180 -9.03 -22.35 -22.74
N LEU A 181 -9.80 -21.68 -21.87
CA LEU A 181 -9.92 -20.22 -21.84
C LEU A 181 -8.63 -19.55 -21.33
N CYS A 182 -7.80 -20.24 -20.55
CA CYS A 182 -6.53 -19.69 -20.07
C CYS A 182 -5.57 -19.34 -21.21
N GLU A 183 -5.65 -20.02 -22.35
CA GLU A 183 -4.88 -19.70 -23.56
C GLU A 183 -5.18 -18.28 -24.08
N LYS A 184 -6.41 -17.81 -23.88
CA LYS A 184 -6.85 -16.47 -24.34
C LYS A 184 -6.46 -15.33 -23.38
N THR A 185 -5.89 -15.64 -22.22
CA THR A 185 -5.52 -14.64 -21.19
C THR A 185 -4.19 -13.93 -21.47
N GLY A 186 -3.42 -14.40 -22.45
CA GLY A 186 -2.12 -13.84 -22.79
C GLY A 186 -1.08 -14.10 -21.71
N PHE A 187 -0.52 -13.05 -21.12
CA PHE A 187 0.55 -13.17 -20.11
C PHE A 187 0.10 -13.84 -18.81
N ALA A 188 -1.22 -13.87 -18.53
CA ALA A 188 -1.78 -14.48 -17.33
C ALA A 188 -2.04 -15.99 -17.46
N LYS A 189 -1.70 -16.61 -18.61
CA LYS A 189 -2.01 -18.02 -18.92
C LYS A 189 -1.60 -18.99 -17.81
N ASN A 190 -0.33 -18.96 -17.40
CA ASN A 190 0.18 -19.91 -16.42
C ASN A 190 -0.51 -19.77 -15.06
N ARG A 191 -0.74 -18.53 -14.62
CA ARG A 191 -1.45 -18.23 -13.38
C ARG A 191 -2.91 -18.68 -13.43
N CYS A 192 -3.57 -18.51 -14.59
CA CYS A 192 -4.92 -18.99 -14.82
C CYS A 192 -5.00 -20.52 -14.66
N VAL A 193 -4.08 -21.26 -15.25
CA VAL A 193 -4.03 -22.74 -15.14
C VAL A 193 -3.79 -23.17 -13.70
N GLU A 194 -2.85 -22.52 -13.00
CA GLU A 194 -2.54 -22.81 -11.59
C GLU A 194 -3.77 -22.65 -10.67
N ILE A 195 -4.53 -21.56 -10.83
CA ILE A 195 -5.73 -21.31 -10.01
C ILE A 195 -6.85 -22.32 -10.30
N ILE A 196 -7.00 -22.79 -11.53
CA ILE A 196 -8.01 -23.81 -11.86
C ILE A 196 -7.60 -25.20 -11.32
N GLU A 197 -6.31 -25.43 -11.08
CA GLU A 197 -5.78 -26.71 -10.57
C GLU A 197 -5.69 -26.80 -9.05
N SER A 198 -5.75 -25.67 -8.35
CA SER A 198 -5.73 -25.59 -6.88
C SER A 198 -7.09 -25.87 -6.26
#